data_AF-S4RHZ5-F1
#
_entry.id   AF-S4RHZ5-F1
#
_cell.length_a   1.000
_cell.length_b   1.000
_cell.length_c   1.000
_cell.angle_alpha   90.00
_cell.angle_beta   90.00
_cell.angle_gamma   90.00
#
_symmetry.space_group_name_H-M   'P 1'
#
loop_
_entity.id
_entity.type
_entity.pdbx_description
1 polymer ?
#
loop_
_entity_poly.entity_id
_entity_poly.type
_entity_poly.pdbx_seq_one_letter_code
_entity_poly.pdbx_strand_id
1 'polypeptide(L)' 'GYYGLRATHMNKCAKCKIERCDTCFSKNFCTRCLPGSYLYKGDCYESCPDGFSPTNHTMECVPIGESR' A
#
# COMPACT_ATOMS: atom_id res chain seq x y z
N GLY A 1 2.22 2.54 -9.50
CA GLY A 1 1.99 3.94 -9.94
C GLY A 1 3.16 4.87 -9.67
N TYR A 2 2.86 6.14 -9.38
CA TYR A 2 3.83 7.23 -9.14
C TYR A 2 3.45 8.03 -7.89
N TYR A 3 4.45 8.66 -7.26
CA TYR A 3 4.24 9.58 -6.13
C TYR A 3 4.91 10.93 -6.38
N GLY A 4 4.30 11.98 -5.86
CA GLY A 4 4.79 13.34 -5.97
C GLY A 4 5.89 13.63 -4.95
N LEU A 5 7.04 14.11 -5.44
CA LEU A 5 8.13 14.66 -4.65
C LEU A 5 8.08 16.18 -4.75
N ARG A 6 7.90 16.87 -3.63
CA ARG A 6 8.07 18.32 -3.57
C ARG A 6 9.57 18.65 -3.60
N ALA A 7 10.00 19.39 -4.60
CA ALA A 7 11.34 19.96 -4.66
C ALA A 7 11.26 21.47 -4.82
N THR A 8 12.34 22.16 -4.45
CA THR A 8 12.41 23.63 -4.40
C THR A 8 12.20 24.32 -5.75
N HIS A 9 12.58 23.67 -6.85
CA HIS A 9 12.40 24.23 -8.20
C HIS A 9 11.14 23.72 -8.90
N MET A 10 10.87 22.41 -8.82
CA MET A 10 9.77 21.77 -9.53
C MET A 10 9.33 20.50 -8.82
N ASN A 11 8.03 20.23 -8.80
CA ASN A 11 7.51 18.95 -8.32
C ASN A 11 7.94 17.85 -9.29
N LYS A 12 8.42 16.73 -8.75
CA LYS A 12 8.85 15.57 -9.53
C LYS A 12 7.91 14.41 -9.28
N CYS A 13 7.59 13.65 -10.32
CA CYS A 13 6.89 12.38 -10.17
C CYS A 13 7.93 11.26 -10.17
N ALA A 14 8.00 10.51 -9.07
CA ALA A 14 8.87 9.35 -8.96
C ALA A 14 8.05 8.06 -9.06
N LYS A 15 8.60 7.05 -9.73
CA LYS A 15 7.94 5.74 -9.85
C LYS A 15 7.95 5.04 -8.49
N CYS A 16 6.84 4.41 -8.12
CA CYS A 16 6.78 3.53 -6.95
C CYS A 16 7.78 2.38 -7.13
N LYS A 17 8.50 2.04 -6.06
CA LYS A 17 9.41 0.88 -6.03
C LYS A 17 8.82 -0.35 -5.34
N ILE A 18 7.60 -0.23 -4.86
CA ILE A 18 6.90 -1.27 -4.10
C ILE A 18 6.22 -2.21 -5.09
N GLU A 19 6.44 -3.51 -4.90
CA GLU A 19 5.82 -4.56 -5.70
C GLU A 19 4.30 -4.54 -5.51
N ARG A 20 3.55 -4.76 -6.60
CA ARG A 20 2.08 -4.78 -6.62
C ARG A 20 1.39 -3.53 -6.05
N CYS A 21 2.08 -2.37 -6.10
CA CYS A 21 1.54 -1.10 -5.64
C CYS A 21 0.97 -0.26 -6.80
N ASP A 22 -0.33 0.01 -6.74
CA ASP A 22 -1.03 0.87 -7.69
C ASP A 22 -0.71 2.35 -7.44
N THR A 23 -0.90 2.82 -6.21
CA THR A 23 -0.57 4.19 -5.80
C THR A 23 0.28 4.16 -4.53
N CYS A 24 1.39 4.90 -4.53
CA CYS A 24 2.24 5.05 -3.35
C CYS A 24 2.27 6.51 -2.89
N PHE A 25 2.40 6.72 -1.59
CA PHE A 25 2.66 8.02 -0.99
C PHE A 25 4.15 8.36 -1.04
N SER A 26 5.02 7.35 -0.89
CA SER A 26 6.46 7.50 -0.93
C SER A 26 7.14 6.32 -1.62
N LYS A 27 8.47 6.35 -1.77
CA LYS A 27 9.24 5.24 -2.34
C LYS A 27 8.97 3.88 -1.68
N ASN A 28 8.61 3.88 -0.39
CA ASN A 28 8.46 2.69 0.47
C ASN A 28 7.10 2.67 1.19
N PHE A 29 6.14 3.49 0.77
CA PHE A 29 4.82 3.49 1.39
C PHE A 29 3.73 3.51 0.31
N CYS A 30 3.07 2.38 0.15
CA CYS A 30 1.92 2.19 -0.72
C CYS A 30 0.67 2.70 -0.02
N THR A 31 -0.19 3.39 -0.76
CA THR A 31 -1.52 3.78 -0.28
C THR A 31 -2.62 2.96 -0.91
N ARG A 32 -2.35 2.31 -2.05
CA ARG A 32 -3.29 1.45 -2.75
C ARG A 32 -2.56 0.33 -3.48
N CYS A 33 -2.90 -0.91 -3.14
CA CYS A 33 -2.39 -2.09 -3.83
C CYS A 33 -3.18 -2.38 -5.11
N LEU A 34 -2.57 -3.16 -6.01
CA LEU A 34 -3.28 -3.71 -7.17
C LEU A 34 -4.40 -4.66 -6.72
N PRO A 35 -5.47 -4.82 -7.52
CA PRO A 35 -6.52 -5.79 -7.24
C PRO A 35 -5.97 -7.20 -7.02
N GLY A 36 -6.45 -7.89 -6.00
CA GLY A 36 -5.94 -9.22 -5.60
C GLY A 36 -4.72 -9.18 -4.68
N SER A 37 -4.32 -7.99 -4.21
CA SER A 37 -3.31 -7.81 -3.16
C SER A 37 -3.87 -7.01 -1.99
N TYR A 38 -3.34 -7.27 -0.81
CA TYR A 38 -3.75 -6.67 0.46
C TYR A 38 -2.68 -5.72 0.98
N LEU A 39 -3.10 -4.52 1.38
CA LEU A 39 -2.24 -3.51 1.96
C LEU A 39 -1.94 -3.84 3.43
N TYR A 40 -0.66 -3.87 3.78
CA TYR A 40 -0.20 -4.03 5.16
C TYR A 40 1.01 -3.15 5.42
N LYS A 41 0.88 -2.19 6.35
CA LYS A 41 1.96 -1.27 6.78
C LYS A 41 2.68 -0.53 5.64
N GLY A 42 1.98 -0.26 4.53
CA GLY A 42 2.53 0.42 3.37
C GLY A 42 3.15 -0.51 2.32
N ASP A 43 3.07 -1.83 2.49
CA ASP A 43 3.45 -2.81 1.48
C ASP A 43 2.23 -3.62 1.01
N CYS A 44 2.35 -4.26 -0.15
CA CYS A 44 1.29 -5.03 -0.77
C CYS A 44 1.64 -6.51 -0.81
N TYR A 45 0.77 -7.35 -0.25
CA TYR A 45 0.95 -8.79 -0.17
C TYR A 45 -0.18 -9.52 -0.88
N GLU A 46 0.10 -10.69 -1.48
CA GLU A 46 -0.98 -11.55 -2.03
C GLU A 46 -1.88 -12.14 -0.95
N SER A 47 -1.36 -12.27 0.27
CA SER A 47 -2.09 -12.81 1.42
C SER A 47 -1.61 -12.11 2.67
N CYS A 48 -2.53 -11.88 3.62
CA CYS A 48 -2.17 -11.24 4.88
C CYS A 48 -1.25 -12.13 5.72
N PRO A 49 -0.27 -11.54 6.43
CA PRO A 49 0.61 -12.28 7.33
C PRO A 49 -0.15 -12.84 8.54
N ASP A 50 0.47 -13.78 9.25
CA ASP A 50 -0.11 -14.38 10.45
C ASP A 50 -0.55 -13.33 11.49
N GLY A 51 -1.75 -13.52 12.04
CA GLY A 51 -2.37 -12.58 12.96
C GLY A 51 -3.21 -11.48 12.28
N PHE A 52 -3.24 -11.44 10.94
CA PHE A 52 -4.06 -10.49 10.17
C PHE A 52 -5.03 -11.22 9.25
N SER A 53 -6.21 -10.63 9.07
CA SER A 53 -7.26 -11.09 8.16
C SER A 53 -7.45 -10.09 7.01
N PRO A 54 -7.66 -10.56 5.78
CA PRO A 54 -7.97 -9.69 4.66
C PRO A 54 -9.39 -9.10 4.75
N THR A 55 -9.48 -7.77 4.70
CA THR A 55 -10.77 -7.08 4.60
C THR A 55 -11.19 -6.97 3.14
N ASN A 56 -12.30 -7.61 2.76
CA ASN A 56 -12.79 -7.59 1.36
C ASN A 56 -13.22 -6.19 0.89
N HIS A 57 -13.60 -5.29 1.79
CA HIS A 57 -14.09 -3.96 1.43
C HIS A 57 -12.96 -2.97 1.12
N THR A 58 -11.88 -3.00 1.90
CA THR A 58 -10.77 -2.04 1.75
C THR A 58 -9.51 -2.66 1.12
N MET A 59 -9.47 -3.98 0.96
CA MET A 59 -8.27 -4.73 0.53
C MET A 59 -7.07 -4.43 1.43
N GLU A 60 -7.31 -4.40 2.74
CA GLU A 60 -6.30 -4.15 3.78
C GLU A 60 -6.22 -5.34 4.73
N CYS A 61 -5.04 -5.55 5.32
CA CYS A 61 -4.82 -6.54 6.36
C CYS A 61 -5.11 -5.93 7.74
N VAL A 62 -6.16 -6.42 8.39
CA VAL A 62 -6.57 -5.98 9.74
C VAL A 62 -6.25 -7.07 10.77
N PRO A 63 -5.86 -6.73 12.01
CA PRO A 63 -5.55 -7.74 13.01
C PRO A 63 -6.80 -8.55 13.36
N ILE A 64 -6.65 -9.87 13.50
CA ILE A 64 -7.74 -10.84 13.74
C ILE A 64 -8.52 -10.55 15.05
N GLY A 65 -7.99 -9.70 15.94
CA GLY A 65 -8.60 -9.31 17.21
C GLY A 65 -9.34 -7.97 17.24
N GLU A 66 -9.37 -7.18 16.15
CA GLU A 66 -10.11 -5.90 16.07
C GLU A 66 -11.47 -5.99 15.36
N SER A 67 -11.93 -7.20 15.04
CA SER A 67 -13.32 -7.41 14.63
C SER A 67 -14.22 -7.43 15.86
N ARG A 68 -14.44 -6.28 16.49
CA ARG A 68 -15.40 -6.14 17.59
C ARG A 68 -16.42 -5.05 17.32
#